data_AF-A0A9E5HY49-F1
#
_entry.id   AF-A0A9E5HY49-F1
#
_cell.length_a   1.000
_cell.length_b   1.000
_cell.length_c   1.000
_cell.angle_alpha   90.00
_cell.angle_beta   90.00
_cell.angle_gamma   90.00
#
_symmetry.space_group_name_H-M   'P 1'
#
loop_
_entity.id
_entity.type
_entity.pdbx_description
1 polymer ?
#
loop_
_entity_poly.entity_id
_entity_poly.type
_entity_poly.pdbx_seq_one_letter_code
_entity_poly.pdbx_strand_id
1 'polypeptide(L)'
;NYSVNLNPDVAITIKLRVANFEPGVTFGVGTDGTVVFAQASGYNTIEFTGYPVKVPLAKSSRDCSGDVGVAAALVSQFNTIFVPKNDDKGYGIEGTTGRLYVGSNGICKLSTPTWVTATKTFSYKASGPKLSPDGKEINTGFYYASIPFADAKALWGLDKPQEAASALVVSIRTGSGGSSGATKNVAVKKEHIIISVSGFEFPDPSVDISLNPEYNSKGAVSGTNNSVGAVTGTNNNAGAGNGTNNMSLAGGGVKESKSKTITCTNGKKTRKVTGVKPVCPKGFKKA
;
A
#
# COMPACT_ATOMS: atom_id res chain seq x y z
N ASN A 1 -31.63 -1.93 -0.07
CA ASN A 1 -31.22 -0.53 -0.22
C ASN A 1 -29.70 -0.44 -0.10
N TYR A 2 -29.02 -0.12 -1.19
CA TYR A 2 -27.58 0.19 -1.16
C TYR A 2 -27.40 1.68 -0.83
N SER A 3 -26.21 2.06 -0.35
CA SER A 3 -25.87 3.46 -0.12
C SER A 3 -26.02 4.29 -1.40
N VAL A 4 -26.45 5.55 -1.25
CA VAL A 4 -26.49 6.51 -2.35
C VAL A 4 -25.07 6.73 -2.88
N ASN A 5 -24.93 6.78 -4.22
CA ASN A 5 -23.63 7.04 -4.85
C ASN A 5 -23.12 8.44 -4.46
N LEU A 6 -21.87 8.51 -4.01
CA LEU A 6 -21.16 9.78 -3.90
C LEU A 6 -20.82 10.31 -5.30
N ASN A 7 -20.79 11.64 -5.45
CA ASN A 7 -20.31 12.27 -6.68
C ASN A 7 -18.78 12.10 -6.81
N PRO A 8 -18.27 11.38 -7.82
CA PRO A 8 -16.84 11.12 -7.96
C PRO A 8 -16.01 12.37 -8.27
N ASP A 9 -16.64 13.45 -8.75
CA ASP A 9 -15.97 14.71 -9.11
C ASP A 9 -15.85 15.68 -7.92
N VAL A 10 -16.41 15.31 -6.76
CA VAL A 10 -16.39 16.13 -5.55
C VAL A 10 -15.34 15.61 -4.59
N ALA A 11 -14.35 16.46 -4.30
CA ALA A 11 -13.36 16.18 -3.27
C ALA A 11 -14.02 16.13 -1.89
N ILE A 12 -13.63 15.13 -1.08
CA ILE A 12 -14.02 15.03 0.33
C ILE A 12 -12.78 15.34 1.16
N THR A 13 -12.90 16.33 2.04
CA THR A 13 -11.85 16.73 2.99
C THR A 13 -12.29 16.45 4.42
N ILE A 14 -11.44 15.75 5.18
CA ILE A 14 -11.62 15.43 6.59
C ILE A 14 -10.50 16.12 7.37
N LYS A 15 -10.84 16.92 8.37
CA LYS A 15 -9.88 17.58 9.27
C LYS A 15 -10.10 17.09 10.68
N LEU A 16 -9.06 16.52 11.27
CA LEU A 16 -9.07 15.94 12.61
C LEU A 16 -8.09 16.71 13.48
N ARG A 17 -8.54 17.06 14.69
CA ARG A 17 -7.68 17.45 15.81
C ARG A 17 -7.63 16.27 16.76
N VAL A 18 -6.45 15.73 16.97
CA VAL A 18 -6.22 14.53 17.78
C VAL A 18 -5.17 14.84 18.84
N ALA A 19 -5.11 14.07 19.93
CA ALA A 19 -4.12 14.27 20.98
C ALA A 19 -2.72 13.86 20.49
N ASN A 20 -2.15 12.80 21.05
CA ASN A 20 -0.84 12.26 20.70
C ASN A 20 -0.88 11.27 19.51
N PHE A 21 -1.99 11.18 18.79
CA PHE A 21 -2.09 10.28 17.64
C PHE A 21 -1.20 10.80 16.50
N GLU A 22 -0.34 9.94 15.99
CA GLU A 22 0.50 10.19 14.82
C GLU A 22 0.17 9.14 13.75
N PRO A 23 -0.22 9.53 12.53
CA PRO A 23 -0.45 8.57 11.47
C PRO A 23 0.87 7.91 11.09
N GLY A 24 0.86 6.59 10.88
CA GLY A 24 1.94 5.85 10.23
C GLY A 24 1.63 5.67 8.74
N VAL A 25 0.41 5.25 8.44
CA VAL A 25 -0.11 5.11 7.07
C VAL A 25 -1.60 5.40 7.04
N THR A 26 -2.05 6.10 6.01
CA THR A 26 -3.48 6.24 5.71
C THR A 26 -3.81 5.34 4.53
N PHE A 27 -4.87 4.55 4.62
CA PHE A 27 -5.32 3.73 3.51
C PHE A 27 -6.84 3.68 3.39
N GLY A 28 -7.36 3.38 2.20
CA GLY A 28 -8.80 3.29 2.04
C GLY A 28 -9.28 3.15 0.60
N VAL A 29 -10.56 3.44 0.45
CA VAL A 29 -11.31 3.50 -0.79
C VAL A 29 -11.40 4.95 -1.22
N GLY A 30 -10.60 5.27 -2.23
CA GLY A 30 -10.49 6.61 -2.78
C GLY A 30 -9.30 6.70 -3.71
N THR A 31 -9.26 7.78 -4.49
CA THR A 31 -8.11 8.13 -5.32
C THR A 31 -7.65 9.55 -5.02
N ASP A 32 -6.47 9.90 -5.52
CA ASP A 32 -5.85 11.22 -5.38
C ASP A 32 -5.77 11.70 -3.92
N GLY A 33 -5.63 10.74 -3.01
CA GLY A 33 -5.56 10.98 -1.58
C GLY A 33 -4.29 11.72 -1.19
N THR A 34 -4.45 12.80 -0.43
CA THR A 34 -3.35 13.59 0.14
C THR A 34 -3.53 13.68 1.65
N VAL A 35 -2.46 13.43 2.39
CA VAL A 35 -2.43 13.56 3.86
C VAL A 35 -1.50 14.71 4.23
N VAL A 36 -2.04 15.66 4.98
CA VAL A 36 -1.27 16.68 5.69
C VAL A 36 -1.31 16.32 7.16
N PHE A 37 -0.13 16.20 7.75
CA PHE A 37 0.05 15.94 9.16
C PHE A 37 0.91 17.05 9.76
N ALA A 38 0.46 17.64 10.86
CA ALA A 38 1.22 18.64 11.59
C ALA A 38 1.07 18.43 13.09
N GLN A 39 2.20 18.52 13.79
CA GLN A 39 2.26 18.51 15.25
C GLN A 39 2.19 19.96 15.76
N ALA A 40 1.40 20.19 16.80
CA ALA A 40 1.31 21.46 17.49
C ALA A 40 1.42 21.24 19.01
N SER A 41 1.66 22.31 19.77
CA SER A 41 1.72 22.21 21.23
C SER A 41 0.37 21.73 21.79
N GLY A 42 0.38 20.53 22.38
CA GLY A 42 -0.79 19.91 23.03
C GLY A 42 -1.77 19.17 22.11
N TYR A 43 -1.56 19.13 20.80
CA TYR A 43 -2.39 18.33 19.87
C TYR A 43 -1.73 18.18 18.50
N ASN A 44 -2.15 17.15 17.77
CA ASN A 44 -1.81 16.94 16.37
C ASN A 44 -3.01 17.26 15.47
N THR A 45 -2.72 17.57 14.21
CA THR A 45 -3.74 17.75 13.16
C THR A 45 -3.48 16.83 12.00
N ILE A 46 -4.57 16.25 11.48
CA ILE A 46 -4.56 15.44 10.26
C ILE A 46 -5.61 16.01 9.33
N GLU A 47 -5.19 16.39 8.13
CA GLU A 47 -6.08 16.75 7.05
C GLU A 47 -5.92 15.76 5.91
N PHE A 48 -7.00 15.06 5.57
CA PHE A 48 -7.05 14.13 4.44
C PHE A 48 -8.01 14.66 3.40
N THR A 49 -7.59 14.68 2.13
CA THR A 49 -8.44 14.99 1.00
C THR A 49 -8.33 13.89 -0.04
N GLY A 50 -9.44 13.47 -0.65
CA GLY A 50 -9.45 12.54 -1.77
C GLY A 50 -10.80 12.50 -2.47
N TYR A 51 -10.94 11.63 -3.46
CA TYR A 51 -12.14 11.52 -4.29
C TYR A 51 -12.80 10.14 -4.16
N PRO A 52 -14.15 10.07 -4.14
CA PRO A 52 -14.87 8.80 -4.18
C PRO A 52 -14.56 8.00 -5.43
N VAL A 53 -14.59 6.67 -5.30
CA VAL A 53 -14.34 5.76 -6.42
C VAL A 53 -15.42 4.69 -6.52
N LYS A 54 -15.63 4.19 -7.74
CA LYS A 54 -16.61 3.14 -8.02
C LYS A 54 -16.10 1.79 -7.52
N VAL A 55 -16.80 1.20 -6.55
CA VAL A 55 -16.44 -0.07 -5.90
C VAL A 55 -17.38 -1.19 -6.35
N PRO A 56 -16.85 -2.35 -6.79
CA PRO A 56 -17.63 -3.56 -6.91
C PRO A 56 -17.88 -4.18 -5.52
N LEU A 57 -19.11 -4.01 -5.03
CA LEU A 57 -19.47 -4.46 -3.68
C LEU A 57 -19.63 -5.98 -3.62
N ALA A 58 -18.90 -6.65 -2.73
CA ALA A 58 -19.14 -8.05 -2.42
C ALA A 58 -20.42 -8.22 -1.59
N LYS A 59 -21.19 -9.30 -1.80
CA LYS A 59 -22.32 -9.67 -0.92
C LYS A 59 -21.81 -10.34 0.35
N SER A 60 -20.73 -11.09 0.22
CA SER A 60 -20.05 -11.79 1.31
C SER A 60 -18.55 -11.93 1.02
N SER A 61 -17.79 -12.35 2.03
CA SER A 61 -16.35 -12.65 1.87
C SER A 61 -16.07 -13.74 0.83
N ARG A 62 -17.06 -14.58 0.47
CA ARG A 62 -16.92 -15.63 -0.56
C ARG A 62 -16.75 -15.04 -1.97
N ASP A 63 -17.34 -13.87 -2.22
CA ASP A 63 -17.26 -13.21 -3.52
C ASP A 63 -15.88 -12.57 -3.75
N CYS A 64 -15.09 -12.41 -2.69
CA CYS A 64 -13.77 -11.78 -2.71
C CYS A 64 -12.64 -12.73 -3.13
N SER A 65 -12.95 -13.94 -3.59
CA SER A 65 -11.95 -14.97 -3.91
C SER A 65 -12.44 -15.89 -5.02
N GLY A 66 -11.51 -16.35 -5.86
CA GLY A 66 -11.83 -17.20 -7.00
C GLY A 66 -12.63 -16.49 -8.10
N ASP A 67 -12.84 -17.19 -9.21
CA ASP A 67 -13.28 -16.54 -10.46
C ASP A 67 -14.82 -16.42 -10.58
N VAL A 68 -15.57 -16.84 -9.56
CA VAL A 68 -17.04 -16.91 -9.59
C VAL A 68 -17.74 -15.79 -8.81
N GLY A 69 -16.99 -14.94 -8.09
CA GLY A 69 -17.58 -13.89 -7.26
C GLY A 69 -18.27 -12.83 -8.11
N VAL A 70 -19.56 -12.58 -7.83
CA VAL A 70 -20.41 -11.60 -8.54
C VAL A 70 -20.68 -10.41 -7.63
N ALA A 71 -20.41 -9.19 -8.10
CA ALA A 71 -20.71 -7.99 -7.35
C ALA A 71 -22.20 -7.84 -7.07
N ALA A 72 -22.56 -7.38 -5.88
CA ALA A 72 -23.93 -7.04 -5.52
C ALA A 72 -24.42 -5.80 -6.28
N ALA A 73 -23.52 -4.82 -6.42
CA ALA A 73 -23.75 -3.53 -7.03
C ALA A 73 -22.41 -2.88 -7.34
N LEU A 74 -22.43 -1.83 -8.17
CA LEU A 74 -21.33 -0.90 -8.30
C LEU A 74 -21.72 0.41 -7.62
N VAL A 75 -20.98 0.82 -6.60
CA VAL A 75 -21.32 2.01 -5.81
C VAL A 75 -20.10 2.90 -5.66
N SER A 76 -20.25 4.19 -5.98
CA SER A 76 -19.27 5.23 -5.71
C SER A 76 -19.20 5.51 -4.22
N GLN A 77 -18.07 5.17 -3.62
CA GLN A 77 -17.85 5.23 -2.17
C GLN A 77 -16.51 5.89 -1.85
N PHE A 78 -16.41 6.37 -0.62
CA PHE A 78 -15.21 6.95 -0.06
C PHE A 78 -15.07 6.45 1.37
N ASN A 79 -13.93 5.85 1.70
CA ASN A 79 -13.58 5.53 3.08
C ASN A 79 -12.07 5.73 3.28
N THR A 80 -11.69 6.00 4.52
CA THR A 80 -10.29 6.17 4.90
C THR A 80 -10.07 5.68 6.32
N ILE A 81 -8.91 5.07 6.54
CA ILE A 81 -8.47 4.56 7.82
C ILE A 81 -7.08 5.14 8.08
N PHE A 82 -6.93 5.79 9.23
CA PHE A 82 -5.65 6.29 9.73
C PHE A 82 -5.09 5.26 10.68
N VAL A 83 -3.99 4.61 10.31
CA VAL A 83 -3.29 3.65 11.17
C VAL A 83 -2.20 4.41 11.91
N PRO A 84 -2.15 4.35 13.25
CA PRO A 84 -1.15 5.09 14.00
C PRO A 84 0.25 4.49 13.83
N LYS A 85 1.28 5.32 14.01
CA LYS A 85 2.69 4.94 13.81
C LYS A 85 3.17 3.86 14.78
N ASN A 86 2.59 3.81 15.98
CA ASN A 86 2.92 2.83 17.02
C ASN A 86 2.09 1.52 16.92
N ASP A 87 1.32 1.35 15.84
CA ASP A 87 0.53 0.15 15.58
C ASP A 87 1.34 -0.90 14.80
N ASP A 88 1.09 -2.19 15.06
CA ASP A 88 1.76 -3.30 14.37
C ASP A 88 1.36 -3.42 12.88
N LYS A 89 0.31 -2.71 12.46
CA LYS A 89 -0.16 -2.62 11.06
C LYS A 89 0.45 -1.47 10.28
N GLY A 90 1.24 -0.60 10.91
CA GLY A 90 2.11 0.31 10.17
C GLY A 90 3.12 -0.47 9.31
N TYR A 91 3.69 0.12 8.26
CA TYR A 91 4.69 -0.57 7.44
C TYR A 91 6.07 -0.70 8.11
N GLY A 92 6.18 -0.29 9.39
CA GLY A 92 7.24 -0.72 10.30
C GLY A 92 8.61 -0.09 10.05
N ILE A 93 8.65 1.12 9.47
CA ILE A 93 9.90 1.85 9.21
C ILE A 93 9.98 3.06 10.14
N GLU A 94 11.14 3.24 10.77
CA GLU A 94 11.42 4.43 11.59
C GLU A 94 11.60 5.67 10.69
N GLY A 95 11.27 6.85 11.22
CA GLY A 95 11.46 8.12 10.49
C GLY A 95 10.42 8.41 9.41
N THR A 96 9.32 7.66 9.34
CA THR A 96 8.22 7.95 8.42
C THR A 96 7.48 9.21 8.83
N THR A 97 7.04 9.96 7.81
CA THR A 97 6.38 11.27 7.95
C THR A 97 4.91 11.18 8.38
N GLY A 98 4.31 10.00 8.29
CA GLY A 98 2.87 9.80 8.51
C GLY A 98 1.96 10.32 7.39
N ARG A 99 2.54 10.80 6.29
CA ARG A 99 1.82 11.40 5.17
C ARG A 99 1.60 10.43 4.00
N LEU A 100 2.06 9.19 4.13
CA LEU A 100 1.81 8.13 3.16
C LEU A 100 0.31 7.83 3.07
N TYR A 101 -0.21 7.87 1.84
CA TYR A 101 -1.55 7.39 1.50
C TYR A 101 -1.51 6.24 0.50
N VAL A 102 -2.39 5.26 0.68
CA VAL A 102 -2.68 4.20 -0.30
C VAL A 102 -4.18 4.03 -0.52
N GLY A 103 -4.61 4.01 -1.78
CA GLY A 103 -6.01 3.91 -2.20
C GLY A 103 -6.27 2.78 -3.19
N SER A 104 -7.48 2.21 -3.15
CA SER A 104 -7.99 1.27 -4.16
C SER A 104 -9.52 1.25 -4.18
N ASN A 105 -10.14 0.75 -5.23
CA ASN A 105 -11.56 0.37 -5.22
C ASN A 105 -11.81 -1.09 -4.78
N GLY A 106 -10.76 -1.86 -4.47
CA GLY A 106 -10.90 -3.21 -3.93
C GLY A 106 -11.03 -3.21 -2.42
N ILE A 107 -12.24 -3.37 -1.90
CA ILE A 107 -12.49 -3.35 -0.45
C ILE A 107 -12.19 -4.71 0.22
N CYS A 108 -12.26 -5.81 -0.52
CA CYS A 108 -11.93 -7.10 0.04
C CYS A 108 -10.43 -7.18 0.30
N LYS A 109 -9.99 -7.77 1.42
CA LYS A 109 -8.55 -7.91 1.75
C LYS A 109 -7.74 -6.62 1.61
N LEU A 110 -8.41 -5.46 1.69
CA LEU A 110 -7.79 -4.15 1.68
C LEU A 110 -6.86 -4.07 2.89
N SER A 111 -5.57 -3.91 2.64
CA SER A 111 -4.56 -3.93 3.70
C SER A 111 -3.75 -2.65 3.74
N THR A 112 -3.08 -2.40 4.87
CA THR A 112 -1.90 -1.55 4.83
C THR A 112 -0.83 -2.21 3.96
N PRO A 113 0.07 -1.42 3.36
CA PRO A 113 1.24 -1.98 2.69
C PRO A 113 2.17 -2.69 3.68
N THR A 114 2.82 -3.75 3.22
CA THR A 114 3.83 -4.49 3.97
C THR A 114 5.21 -4.23 3.40
N TRP A 115 6.18 -3.90 4.25
CA TRP A 115 7.58 -3.79 3.86
C TRP A 115 8.30 -5.15 3.93
N VAL A 116 8.99 -5.51 2.85
CA VAL A 116 9.80 -6.73 2.75
C VAL A 116 11.27 -6.34 2.65
N THR A 117 11.95 -6.28 3.80
CA THR A 117 13.34 -5.82 3.92
C THR A 117 14.30 -6.55 3.00
N ALA A 118 14.18 -7.88 2.88
CA ALA A 118 15.10 -8.71 2.10
C ALA A 118 15.16 -8.34 0.61
N THR A 119 14.04 -7.87 0.04
CA THR A 119 13.92 -7.52 -1.37
C THR A 119 13.66 -6.03 -1.59
N LYS A 120 13.69 -5.23 -0.51
CA LYS A 120 13.29 -3.81 -0.50
C LYS A 120 11.97 -3.58 -1.24
N THR A 121 10.99 -4.44 -0.97
CA THR A 121 9.70 -4.44 -1.66
C THR A 121 8.62 -3.93 -0.75
N PHE A 122 7.87 -2.96 -1.25
CA PHE A 122 6.63 -2.48 -0.66
C PHE A 122 5.47 -3.21 -1.35
N SER A 123 4.76 -4.07 -0.61
CA SER A 123 3.72 -4.94 -1.15
C SER A 123 2.34 -4.52 -0.65
N TYR A 124 1.36 -4.51 -1.54
CA TYR A 124 -0.01 -4.13 -1.26
C TYR A 124 -1.01 -5.11 -1.89
N LYS A 125 -2.16 -5.28 -1.23
CA LYS A 125 -3.28 -6.10 -1.71
C LYS A 125 -4.61 -5.35 -1.55
N ALA A 126 -5.43 -5.50 -2.57
CA ALA A 126 -6.83 -5.09 -2.58
C ALA A 126 -7.59 -6.01 -3.52
N SER A 127 -8.71 -6.52 -3.06
CA SER A 127 -9.50 -7.55 -3.73
C SER A 127 -10.93 -7.09 -3.94
N GLY A 128 -11.64 -7.77 -4.81
CA GLY A 128 -13.04 -7.50 -5.12
C GLY A 128 -13.69 -8.67 -5.85
N PRO A 129 -15.02 -8.65 -6.06
CA PRO A 129 -15.70 -9.62 -6.91
C PRO A 129 -15.14 -9.62 -8.33
N LYS A 130 -14.93 -10.81 -8.91
CA LYS A 130 -14.44 -10.96 -10.29
C LYS A 130 -15.40 -10.36 -11.30
N LEU A 131 -16.70 -10.60 -11.13
CA LEU A 131 -17.72 -10.29 -12.12
C LEU A 131 -18.58 -9.11 -11.70
N SER A 132 -19.00 -8.30 -12.67
CA SER A 132 -19.99 -7.22 -12.54
C SER A 132 -21.34 -7.73 -12.02
N PRO A 133 -22.27 -6.85 -11.60
CA PRO A 133 -23.55 -7.28 -11.04
C PRO A 133 -24.44 -8.12 -11.96
N ASP A 134 -24.26 -8.01 -13.28
CA ASP A 134 -24.94 -8.85 -14.29
C ASP A 134 -24.20 -10.16 -14.58
N GLY A 135 -23.03 -10.37 -13.96
CA GLY A 135 -22.22 -11.58 -14.10
C GLY A 135 -21.42 -11.68 -15.39
N LYS A 136 -21.35 -10.62 -16.20
CA LYS A 136 -20.79 -10.70 -17.57
C LYS A 136 -19.41 -10.08 -17.72
N GLU A 137 -19.20 -8.90 -17.14
CA GLU A 137 -17.97 -8.14 -17.27
C GLU A 137 -17.01 -8.45 -16.14
N ILE A 138 -15.71 -8.42 -16.43
CA ILE A 138 -14.69 -8.53 -15.39
C ILE A 138 -14.53 -7.17 -14.71
N ASN A 139 -14.69 -7.13 -13.39
CA ASN A 139 -14.37 -5.94 -12.63
C ASN A 139 -12.85 -5.75 -12.58
N THR A 140 -12.43 -4.53 -12.91
CA THR A 140 -11.06 -4.09 -12.76
C THR A 140 -10.87 -3.23 -11.52
N GLY A 141 -9.67 -3.27 -10.97
CA GLY A 141 -9.27 -2.42 -9.86
C GLY A 141 -8.15 -1.46 -10.21
N PHE A 142 -7.89 -0.57 -9.26
CA PHE A 142 -6.74 0.31 -9.28
C PHE A 142 -5.99 0.29 -7.95
N TYR A 143 -4.75 0.72 -7.97
CA TYR A 143 -3.93 1.06 -6.81
C TYR A 143 -3.41 2.47 -6.99
N TYR A 144 -3.52 3.28 -5.95
CA TYR A 144 -2.96 4.61 -5.87
C TYR A 144 -2.07 4.69 -4.63
N ALA A 145 -0.90 5.27 -4.75
CA ALA A 145 -0.09 5.67 -3.61
C ALA A 145 0.44 7.08 -3.78
N SER A 146 0.37 7.84 -2.70
CA SER A 146 1.05 9.13 -2.55
C SER A 146 2.12 8.96 -1.48
N ILE A 147 3.38 8.86 -1.92
CA ILE A 147 4.53 8.54 -1.08
C ILE A 147 5.39 9.78 -0.90
N PRO A 148 5.50 10.34 0.32
CA PRO A 148 6.38 11.47 0.60
C PRO A 148 7.84 11.16 0.24
N PHE A 149 8.60 12.17 -0.22
CA PHE A 149 10.02 11.97 -0.57
C PHE A 149 10.86 11.42 0.58
N ALA A 150 10.62 11.90 1.81
CA ALA A 150 11.32 11.39 2.99
C ALA A 150 11.01 9.90 3.24
N ASP A 151 9.76 9.48 3.03
CA ASP A 151 9.37 8.08 3.18
C ASP A 151 10.00 7.21 2.07
N ALA A 152 10.05 7.71 0.83
CA ALA A 152 10.72 7.03 -0.28
C ALA A 152 12.23 6.88 -0.06
N LYS A 153 12.87 7.87 0.57
CA LYS A 153 14.26 7.79 1.02
C LYS A 153 14.42 6.74 2.13
N ALA A 154 13.53 6.69 3.10
CA ALA A 154 13.57 5.67 4.16
C ALA A 154 13.34 4.24 3.63
N LEU A 155 12.42 4.07 2.69
CA LEU A 155 12.10 2.79 2.06
C LEU A 155 13.24 2.31 1.14
N TRP A 156 13.64 3.15 0.19
CA TRP A 156 14.48 2.73 -0.94
C TRP A 156 15.84 3.43 -1.00
N GLY A 157 16.14 4.38 -0.12
CA GLY A 157 17.36 5.20 -0.25
C GLY A 157 17.32 6.10 -1.49
N LEU A 158 16.14 6.49 -1.93
CA LEU A 158 15.95 7.34 -3.10
C LEU A 158 16.21 8.81 -2.75
N ASP A 159 17.47 9.24 -2.85
CA ASP A 159 17.90 10.63 -2.56
C ASP A 159 17.41 11.64 -3.60
N LYS A 160 17.18 11.19 -4.84
CA LYS A 160 16.70 12.02 -5.96
C LYS A 160 15.29 11.55 -6.34
N PRO A 161 14.24 12.05 -5.68
CA PRO A 161 12.87 11.57 -5.92
C PRO A 161 12.40 11.80 -7.37
N GLN A 162 13.00 12.76 -8.10
CA GLN A 162 12.75 13.02 -9.52
C GLN A 162 13.08 11.82 -10.41
N GLU A 163 13.98 10.94 -9.98
CA GLU A 163 14.36 9.73 -10.70
C GLU A 163 13.44 8.53 -10.38
N ALA A 164 12.38 8.72 -9.59
CA ALA A 164 11.47 7.65 -9.15
C ALA A 164 10.94 6.80 -10.30
N ALA A 165 10.61 7.41 -11.45
CA ALA A 165 10.09 6.68 -12.61
C ALA A 165 11.07 5.65 -13.18
N SER A 166 12.38 5.93 -13.13
CA SER A 166 13.44 4.99 -13.53
C SER A 166 13.93 4.11 -12.38
N ALA A 167 13.82 4.60 -11.14
CA ALA A 167 14.33 3.95 -9.94
C ALA A 167 13.38 2.88 -9.40
N LEU A 168 12.07 3.00 -9.61
CA LEU A 168 11.06 2.11 -9.05
C LEU A 168 10.48 1.19 -10.13
N VAL A 169 10.40 -0.10 -9.80
CA VAL A 169 9.70 -1.11 -10.60
C VAL A 169 8.37 -1.41 -9.94
N VAL A 170 7.29 -1.17 -10.68
CA VAL A 170 5.93 -1.53 -10.26
C VAL A 170 5.55 -2.87 -10.90
N SER A 171 5.36 -3.89 -10.08
CA SER A 171 4.98 -5.23 -10.50
C SER A 171 3.56 -5.54 -10.05
N ILE A 172 2.79 -6.19 -10.92
CA ILE A 172 1.43 -6.63 -10.62
C ILE A 172 1.43 -8.14 -10.71
N ARG A 173 0.93 -8.79 -9.67
CA ARG A 173 0.76 -10.23 -9.62
C ARG A 173 -0.72 -10.52 -9.39
N THR A 174 -1.33 -11.19 -10.35
CA THR A 174 -2.70 -11.71 -10.24
C THR A 174 -2.67 -13.24 -10.18
N GLY A 175 -3.82 -13.85 -9.88
CA GLY A 175 -4.02 -15.30 -9.95
C GLY A 175 -3.95 -15.87 -11.39
N SER A 176 -4.43 -17.09 -11.57
CA SER A 176 -4.54 -17.77 -12.88
C SER A 176 -5.24 -16.88 -13.90
N GLY A 177 -4.47 -16.31 -14.84
CA GLY A 177 -5.00 -15.39 -15.86
C GLY A 177 -4.30 -14.04 -15.96
N GLY A 178 -3.21 -13.79 -15.22
CA GLY A 178 -2.20 -12.74 -15.47
C GLY A 178 -2.72 -11.46 -16.14
N SER A 179 -2.98 -10.38 -15.40
CA SER A 179 -3.40 -9.10 -15.97
C SER A 179 -2.33 -8.54 -16.92
N SER A 180 -2.47 -8.82 -18.21
CA SER A 180 -1.57 -8.36 -19.27
C SER A 180 -1.86 -6.91 -19.71
N GLY A 181 -2.95 -6.30 -19.23
CA GLY A 181 -3.42 -4.97 -19.68
C GLY A 181 -3.38 -3.84 -18.65
N ALA A 182 -2.87 -4.05 -17.43
CA ALA A 182 -2.88 -3.01 -16.41
C ALA A 182 -1.86 -1.91 -16.69
N THR A 183 -2.32 -0.65 -16.68
CA THR A 183 -1.47 0.53 -16.85
C THR A 183 -0.76 0.85 -15.54
N LYS A 184 0.53 1.20 -15.62
CA LYS A 184 1.36 1.58 -14.48
C LYS A 184 1.97 2.95 -14.76
N ASN A 185 1.94 3.82 -13.77
CA ASN A 185 2.58 5.11 -13.86
C ASN A 185 3.24 5.44 -12.52
N VAL A 186 4.45 6.02 -12.61
CA VAL A 186 5.21 6.56 -11.49
C VAL A 186 5.53 8.00 -11.87
N ALA A 187 5.00 8.93 -11.10
CA ALA A 187 5.16 10.36 -11.34
C ALA A 187 5.63 11.06 -10.06
N VAL A 188 6.19 12.25 -10.22
CA VAL A 188 6.54 13.12 -9.10
C VAL A 188 5.62 14.33 -9.13
N LYS A 189 4.97 14.61 -8.01
CA LYS A 189 4.04 15.73 -7.88
C LYS A 189 4.21 16.37 -6.51
N LYS A 190 4.56 17.66 -6.49
CA LYS A 190 4.89 18.38 -5.25
C LYS A 190 5.97 17.62 -4.48
N GLU A 191 5.77 17.34 -3.19
CA GLU A 191 6.69 16.58 -2.33
C GLU A 191 6.45 15.07 -2.31
N HIS A 192 5.72 14.53 -3.30
CA HIS A 192 5.33 13.12 -3.33
C HIS A 192 5.70 12.43 -4.64
N ILE A 193 6.04 11.15 -4.53
CA ILE A 193 6.01 10.19 -5.61
C ILE A 193 4.60 9.61 -5.66
N ILE A 194 3.95 9.76 -6.81
CA ILE A 194 2.63 9.21 -7.09
C ILE A 194 2.82 7.92 -7.88
N ILE A 195 2.30 6.82 -7.35
CA ILE A 195 2.25 5.54 -8.06
C ILE A 195 0.79 5.22 -8.33
N SER A 196 0.43 5.12 -9.60
CA SER A 196 -0.92 4.75 -10.01
C SER A 196 -0.86 3.52 -10.90
N VAL A 197 -1.64 2.51 -10.53
CA VAL A 197 -1.88 1.31 -11.34
C VAL A 197 -3.37 1.22 -11.59
N SER A 198 -3.80 0.98 -12.81
CA SER A 198 -5.22 0.84 -13.15
C SER A 198 -5.45 -0.29 -14.15
N GLY A 199 -6.59 -0.94 -14.07
CA GLY A 199 -7.01 -1.98 -15.01
C GLY A 199 -6.50 -3.38 -14.69
N PHE A 200 -5.97 -3.63 -13.47
CA PHE A 200 -5.75 -5.01 -13.05
C PHE A 200 -7.10 -5.68 -12.78
N GLU A 201 -7.18 -6.97 -13.00
CA GLU A 201 -8.41 -7.71 -12.79
C GLU A 201 -8.50 -8.21 -11.34
N PHE A 202 -9.70 -8.14 -10.77
CA PHE A 202 -10.06 -8.87 -9.56
C PHE A 202 -10.07 -10.40 -9.82
N PRO A 203 -10.06 -11.27 -8.78
CA PRO A 203 -10.26 -10.97 -7.36
C PRO A 203 -9.00 -10.71 -6.53
N ASP A 204 -7.84 -11.24 -6.88
CA ASP A 204 -6.68 -11.28 -5.96
C ASP A 204 -5.39 -10.64 -6.54
N PRO A 205 -5.42 -9.36 -6.94
CA PRO A 205 -4.23 -8.66 -7.38
C PRO A 205 -3.34 -8.30 -6.17
N SER A 206 -2.04 -8.30 -6.42
CA SER A 206 -1.02 -7.80 -5.52
C SER A 206 -0.15 -6.82 -6.31
N VAL A 207 0.12 -5.66 -5.73
CA VAL A 207 1.03 -4.67 -6.30
C VAL A 207 2.29 -4.65 -5.47
N ASP A 208 3.42 -4.90 -6.11
CA ASP A 208 4.74 -4.93 -5.49
C ASP A 208 5.57 -3.79 -6.10
N ILE A 209 6.10 -2.91 -5.26
CA ILE A 209 6.97 -1.79 -5.65
C ILE A 209 8.36 -2.06 -5.08
N SER A 210 9.36 -2.14 -5.96
CA SER A 210 10.75 -2.37 -5.57
C SER A 210 11.69 -1.39 -6.26
N LEU A 211 12.94 -1.34 -5.82
CA LEU A 211 13.99 -0.71 -6.61
C LEU A 211 14.24 -1.50 -7.89
N ASN A 212 14.53 -0.76 -8.96
CA ASN A 212 15.15 -1.30 -10.16
C ASN A 212 16.58 -1.75 -9.81
N PRO A 213 16.95 -3.02 -10.04
CA PRO A 213 18.31 -3.51 -9.77
C PRO A 213 19.40 -2.76 -10.53
N GLU A 214 19.06 -2.19 -11.70
CA GLU A 214 19.98 -1.43 -12.54
C GLU A 214 20.07 0.05 -12.15
N TYR A 215 19.29 0.50 -11.16
CA TYR A 215 19.30 1.88 -10.71
C TYR A 215 20.54 2.19 -9.87
N ASN A 216 21.42 3.02 -10.42
CA ASN A 216 22.63 3.49 -9.77
C ASN A 216 22.48 4.97 -9.39
N SER A 217 22.19 5.24 -8.11
CA SER A 217 22.06 6.61 -7.58
C SER A 217 23.35 7.45 -7.63
N LYS A 218 24.50 6.82 -7.94
CA LYS A 218 25.84 7.44 -7.94
C LYS A 218 26.20 8.21 -9.22
N GLY A 219 25.30 8.31 -10.19
CA GLY A 219 25.54 8.98 -11.48
C GLY A 219 24.87 10.35 -11.62
N ALA A 220 25.05 11.29 -10.67
CA ALA A 220 24.92 12.71 -11.07
C ALA A 220 25.67 13.63 -10.11
N VAL A 221 26.83 14.08 -10.58
CA VAL A 221 27.41 15.39 -10.24
C VAL A 221 27.76 16.06 -11.57
N SER A 222 27.00 17.09 -11.96
CA SER A 222 27.48 18.41 -12.44
C SER A 222 26.35 19.18 -13.15
N GLY A 223 26.04 20.38 -12.63
CA GLY A 223 25.23 21.45 -13.26
C GLY A 223 23.71 21.32 -13.08
N THR A 224 22.93 22.30 -12.64
CA THR A 224 23.16 23.73 -12.38
C THR A 224 22.12 24.20 -11.36
N ASN A 225 22.51 25.17 -10.52
CA ASN A 225 21.78 25.78 -9.42
C ASN A 225 20.28 26.04 -9.68
N ASN A 226 19.42 25.65 -8.73
CA ASN A 226 18.39 26.58 -8.30
C ASN A 226 18.12 26.46 -6.79
N SER A 227 18.24 27.62 -6.14
CA SER A 227 18.12 27.87 -4.71
C SER A 227 16.66 28.04 -4.31
N VAL A 228 16.17 27.23 -3.37
CA VAL A 228 15.19 27.59 -2.31
C VAL A 228 15.39 26.53 -1.22
N GLY A 229 16.02 26.81 -0.08
CA GLY A 229 15.45 27.55 1.05
C GLY A 229 15.52 26.63 2.27
N ALA A 230 16.58 26.79 3.06
CA ALA A 230 16.86 26.00 4.25
C ALA A 230 15.78 26.19 5.33
N VAL A 231 15.36 25.09 5.97
CA VAL A 231 14.78 25.13 7.31
C VAL A 231 15.56 24.18 8.20
N THR A 232 16.38 24.80 9.04
CA THR A 232 17.06 24.24 10.20
C THR A 232 16.06 23.88 11.29
N GLY A 233 16.22 22.70 11.89
CA GLY A 233 15.44 22.27 13.06
C GLY A 233 16.11 21.09 13.76
N THR A 234 17.13 21.40 14.56
CA THR A 234 17.81 20.52 15.50
C THR A 234 16.86 20.12 16.64
N ASN A 235 16.88 18.87 17.11
CA ASN A 235 17.10 18.55 18.54
C ASN A 235 17.20 17.05 18.85
N ASN A 236 18.04 16.82 19.85
CA ASN A 236 18.55 15.56 20.40
C ASN A 236 17.77 15.12 21.66
N ASN A 237 18.16 13.93 22.15
CA ASN A 237 17.86 13.23 23.42
C ASN A 237 16.57 12.42 23.49
N ALA A 238 16.57 11.09 23.73
CA ALA A 238 17.29 10.19 24.66
C ALA A 238 16.60 10.03 26.04
N GLY A 239 16.18 8.78 26.31
CA GLY A 239 15.80 8.20 27.61
C GLY A 239 14.37 8.48 28.07
N ALA A 240 13.64 7.63 28.80
CA ALA A 240 13.80 6.24 29.27
C ALA A 240 12.50 5.85 30.02
N GLY A 241 12.17 4.56 30.10
CA GLY A 241 11.30 3.97 31.16
C GLY A 241 9.78 3.99 30.87
N ASN A 242 9.19 2.88 30.43
CA ASN A 242 8.73 1.70 31.19
C ASN A 242 7.41 1.93 31.97
N GLY A 243 6.36 1.21 31.57
CA GLY A 243 5.05 1.24 32.21
C GLY A 243 4.02 0.41 31.43
N THR A 244 4.19 -0.90 31.48
CA THR A 244 3.29 -1.95 30.97
C THR A 244 1.84 -1.73 31.40
N ASN A 245 0.87 -1.78 30.48
CA ASN A 245 -0.51 -2.20 30.77
C ASN A 245 -1.15 -2.80 29.51
N ASN A 246 -1.47 -4.08 29.62
CA ASN A 246 -1.86 -5.01 28.58
C ASN A 246 -3.39 -5.04 28.49
N MET A 247 -3.98 -4.71 27.33
CA MET A 247 -5.40 -4.97 27.08
C MET A 247 -5.61 -5.50 25.65
N SER A 248 -5.62 -6.82 25.59
CA SER A 248 -5.97 -7.69 24.47
C SER A 248 -7.49 -7.82 24.36
N LEU A 249 -8.02 -7.67 23.15
CA LEU A 249 -9.33 -8.24 22.80
C LEU A 249 -9.09 -9.50 21.97
N ALA A 250 -9.42 -10.62 22.62
CA ALA A 250 -9.18 -12.01 22.23
C ALA A 250 -9.82 -12.38 20.87
N GLY A 251 -9.29 -13.35 20.12
CA GLY A 251 -8.26 -14.32 20.50
C GLY A 251 -7.75 -15.15 19.33
N GLY A 252 -6.76 -15.99 19.67
CA GLY A 252 -6.12 -16.94 18.77
C GLY A 252 -4.61 -16.68 18.67
N GLY A 253 -3.86 -17.02 19.71
CA GLY A 253 -2.40 -16.86 19.74
C GLY A 253 -1.74 -17.57 18.57
N VAL A 254 -1.14 -16.81 17.66
CA VAL A 254 -0.24 -17.34 16.66
C VAL A 254 1.17 -17.22 17.22
N LYS A 255 1.73 -18.36 17.63
CA LYS A 255 3.18 -18.51 17.81
C LYS A 255 3.88 -17.87 16.62
N GLU A 256 4.75 -16.90 16.89
CA GLU A 256 5.68 -16.35 15.91
C GLU A 256 6.38 -17.50 15.20
N SER A 257 5.98 -17.73 13.95
CA SER A 257 6.37 -18.91 13.20
C SER A 257 7.40 -18.48 12.18
N LYS A 258 8.66 -18.79 12.50
CA LYS A 258 9.82 -18.49 11.67
C LYS A 258 9.57 -18.96 10.23
N SER A 259 9.64 -18.04 9.28
CA SER A 259 9.51 -18.40 7.86
C SER A 259 10.69 -19.28 7.43
N LYS A 260 10.42 -20.28 6.59
CA LYS A 260 11.42 -21.17 6.01
C LYS A 260 11.34 -21.08 4.49
N THR A 261 12.48 -21.19 3.83
CA THR A 261 12.57 -21.28 2.36
C THR A 261 12.86 -22.74 1.99
N ILE A 262 12.04 -23.31 1.11
CA ILE A 262 12.27 -24.65 0.53
C ILE A 262 12.56 -24.52 -0.96
N THR A 263 13.36 -25.44 -1.48
CA THR A 263 13.55 -25.62 -2.92
C THR A 263 12.60 -26.72 -3.40
N CYS A 264 11.93 -26.46 -4.51
CA CYS A 264 10.96 -27.35 -5.13
C CYS A 264 11.43 -27.65 -6.56
N THR A 265 11.44 -28.93 -6.95
CA THR A 265 11.94 -29.42 -8.24
C THR A 265 10.85 -30.15 -9.02
N ASN A 266 10.82 -29.95 -10.33
CA ASN A 266 10.03 -30.73 -11.28
C ASN A 266 10.93 -31.06 -12.47
N GLY A 267 11.50 -32.26 -12.49
CA GLY A 267 12.58 -32.62 -13.41
C GLY A 267 13.78 -31.68 -13.22
N LYS A 268 14.22 -31.03 -14.31
CA LYS A 268 15.34 -30.04 -14.29
C LYS A 268 14.93 -28.63 -13.81
N LYS A 269 13.63 -28.36 -13.62
CA LYS A 269 13.14 -27.03 -13.19
C LYS A 269 13.19 -26.90 -11.67
N THR A 270 13.75 -25.81 -11.17
CA THR A 270 13.86 -25.53 -9.72
C THR A 270 13.13 -24.23 -9.36
N ARG A 271 12.53 -24.17 -8.16
CA ARG A 271 11.84 -22.98 -7.64
C ARG A 271 12.01 -22.90 -6.12
N LYS A 272 12.32 -21.72 -5.59
CA LYS A 272 12.32 -21.48 -4.13
C LYS A 272 10.96 -20.97 -3.67
N VAL A 273 10.46 -21.48 -2.55
CA VAL A 273 9.19 -21.12 -1.93
C VAL A 273 9.42 -20.79 -0.46
N THR A 274 9.04 -19.60 -0.03
CA THR A 274 9.21 -19.13 1.35
C THR A 274 7.85 -18.95 2.03
N GLY A 275 7.73 -19.41 3.27
CA GLY A 275 6.51 -19.25 4.05
C GLY A 275 6.65 -19.81 5.47
N VAL A 276 5.61 -19.63 6.28
CA VAL A 276 5.51 -20.19 7.64
C VAL A 276 5.49 -21.73 7.63
N LYS A 277 4.83 -22.30 6.62
CA LYS A 277 4.84 -23.74 6.27
C LYS A 277 4.83 -23.85 4.75
N PRO A 278 5.98 -23.66 4.07
CA PRO A 278 6.01 -23.60 2.62
C PRO A 278 5.71 -24.99 2.03
N VAL A 279 4.93 -25.04 0.95
CA VAL A 279 4.58 -26.27 0.21
C VAL A 279 4.90 -26.06 -1.26
N CYS A 280 5.39 -27.09 -1.92
CA CYS A 280 5.71 -27.01 -3.34
C CYS A 280 4.43 -26.88 -4.21
N PRO A 281 4.44 -26.04 -5.26
CA PRO A 281 3.32 -25.93 -6.18
C PRO A 281 3.00 -27.28 -6.84
N LYS A 282 1.75 -27.46 -7.28
CA LYS A 282 1.31 -28.68 -7.96
C LYS A 282 2.26 -29.03 -9.11
N GLY A 283 2.81 -30.25 -9.08
CA GLY A 283 3.80 -30.74 -10.03
C GLY A 283 5.26 -30.59 -9.61
N PHE A 284 5.58 -29.85 -8.54
CA PHE A 284 6.93 -29.77 -7.98
C PHE A 284 7.03 -30.57 -6.67
N LYS A 285 8.12 -31.31 -6.49
CA LYS A 285 8.46 -32.03 -5.26
C LYS A 285 9.50 -31.25 -4.48
N LYS A 286 9.52 -31.39 -3.16
CA LYS A 286 10.56 -30.76 -2.34
C LYS A 286 11.91 -31.43 -2.63
N ALA A 287 12.91 -30.62 -2.94
CA ALA A 287 14.29 -31.05 -3.13
C ALA A 287 14.93 -31.41 -1.80
#